data_AF-A0A3M1AUQ9-F1
#
_entry.id   AF-A0A3M1AUQ9-F1
#
_cell.length_a   1.000
_cell.length_b   1.000
_cell.length_c   1.000
_cell.angle_alpha   90.00
_cell.angle_beta   90.00
_cell.angle_gamma   90.00
#
_symmetry.space_group_name_H-M   'P 1'
#
loop_
_entity.id
_entity.type
_entity.pdbx_description
1 polymer ?
#
loop_
_entity_poly.entity_id
_entity_poly.type
_entity_poly.pdbx_seq_one_letter_code
_entity_poly.pdbx_strand_id
1 'polypeptide(L)'
;VFPSKSLSVDPRTHTVRRHHLDPSSLQKAFKTAVKNAGIAKPATVHSLRHSFATHLLEAGVDIRTVQELLGHQNLKTTMIYTHVMEKNTDTLRSPLDRLMAE
;
A
#
# COMPACT_ATOMS: atom_id res chain seq x y z
N VAL A 1 -17.04 -6.53 0.17
CA VAL A 1 -17.21 -5.11 -0.22
C VAL A 1 -18.13 -4.43 0.78
N PHE A 2 -17.81 -3.23 1.26
CA PHE A 2 -18.60 -2.55 2.30
C PHE A 2 -19.88 -1.92 1.75
N PRO A 3 -21.02 -2.06 2.44
CA PRO A 3 -22.29 -1.51 1.99
C PRO A 3 -22.36 0.02 2.16
N SER A 4 -22.94 0.71 1.16
CA SER A 4 -23.35 2.13 1.26
C SER A 4 -24.35 2.32 2.40
N LYS A 5 -24.36 3.49 3.04
CA LYS A 5 -25.40 3.85 4.02
C LYS A 5 -26.77 4.01 3.37
N SER A 6 -26.81 4.56 2.15
CA SER A 6 -28.03 4.88 1.41
C SER A 6 -28.32 3.84 0.32
N LEU A 7 -29.60 3.64 0.04
CA LEU A 7 -30.08 2.89 -1.11
C LEU A 7 -29.99 3.77 -2.37
N SER A 8 -29.76 3.16 -3.53
CA SER A 8 -29.86 3.84 -4.83
C SER A 8 -30.55 2.95 -5.84
N VAL A 9 -31.15 3.57 -6.84
CA VAL A 9 -31.75 2.86 -7.97
C VAL A 9 -30.63 2.37 -8.88
N ASP A 10 -30.58 1.08 -9.16
CA ASP A 10 -29.67 0.53 -10.16
C ASP A 10 -30.11 0.98 -11.56
N PRO A 11 -29.28 1.73 -12.32
CA PRO A 11 -29.65 2.27 -13.63
C PRO A 11 -29.88 1.19 -14.69
N ARG A 12 -29.43 -0.05 -14.47
CA ARG A 12 -29.61 -1.16 -15.43
C ARG A 12 -30.90 -1.94 -15.18
N THR A 13 -31.26 -2.14 -13.91
CA THR A 13 -32.39 -3.00 -13.52
C THR A 13 -33.59 -2.22 -12.99
N HIS A 14 -33.44 -0.92 -12.74
CA HIS A 14 -34.45 -0.06 -12.10
C HIS A 14 -34.90 -0.54 -10.71
N THR A 15 -34.16 -1.45 -10.09
CA THR A 15 -34.46 -1.93 -8.74
C THR A 15 -33.69 -1.14 -7.69
N VAL A 16 -34.33 -0.88 -6.55
CA VAL A 16 -33.70 -0.22 -5.41
C VAL A 16 -32.80 -1.21 -4.71
N ARG A 17 -31.49 -0.92 -4.65
CA ARG A 17 -30.49 -1.79 -4.03
C ARG A 17 -29.47 -0.98 -3.25
N ARG A 18 -28.73 -1.68 -2.38
CA ARG A 18 -27.60 -1.09 -1.67
C ARG A 18 -26.34 -1.32 -2.49
N HIS A 19 -25.73 -0.24 -2.98
CA HIS A 19 -24.44 -0.30 -3.65
C HIS A 19 -23.30 -0.39 -2.64
N HIS A 20 -22.09 -0.62 -3.13
CA HIS A 20 -20.89 -0.47 -2.31
C HIS A 20 -20.70 0.97 -1.86
N LEU A 21 -19.98 1.15 -0.75
CA LEU A 21 -19.58 2.47 -0.28
C LEU A 21 -18.85 3.23 -1.40
N ASP A 22 -19.20 4.50 -1.56
CA ASP A 22 -18.51 5.36 -2.50
C ASP A 22 -17.06 5.60 -2.03
N PRO A 23 -16.04 5.40 -2.89
CA PRO A 23 -14.63 5.57 -2.50
C PRO A 23 -14.30 6.94 -1.91
N SER A 24 -15.00 8.01 -2.32
CA SER A 24 -14.77 9.35 -1.78
C SER A 24 -15.15 9.46 -0.31
N SER A 25 -16.08 8.62 0.16
CA SER A 25 -16.49 8.60 1.57
C SER A 25 -15.33 8.22 2.47
N LEU A 26 -14.57 7.19 2.08
CA LEU A 26 -13.39 6.75 2.83
C LEU A 26 -12.27 7.80 2.75
N GLN A 27 -12.04 8.40 1.59
CA GLN A 27 -11.04 9.47 1.42
C GLN A 27 -11.35 10.68 2.31
N LYS A 28 -12.62 11.10 2.40
CA LYS A 28 -13.06 12.20 3.27
C LYS A 28 -12.86 11.87 4.75
N ALA A 29 -13.26 10.66 5.16
CA ALA A 29 -13.06 10.21 6.54
C ALA A 29 -11.57 10.16 6.90
N PHE A 30 -10.73 9.65 5.99
CA PHE A 30 -9.29 9.60 6.18
C PHE A 30 -8.66 10.99 6.28
N LYS A 31 -9.07 11.94 5.43
CA LYS A 31 -8.59 13.33 5.50
C LYS A 31 -8.87 13.98 6.86
N THR A 32 -10.05 13.74 7.43
CA THR A 32 -10.38 14.20 8.78
C THR A 32 -9.48 13.52 9.83
N ALA A 33 -9.25 12.22 9.72
CA ALA A 33 -8.37 11.48 10.63
C ALA A 33 -6.92 12.01 10.58
N VAL A 34 -6.38 12.27 9.40
CA VAL A 34 -5.04 12.87 9.20
C VAL A 34 -4.93 14.23 9.91
N LYS A 35 -5.95 15.09 9.77
CA LYS A 35 -6.00 16.38 10.45
C LYS A 35 -6.04 16.21 11.97
N ASN A 36 -6.88 15.31 12.48
CA ASN A 36 -7.02 15.07 13.91
C ASN A 36 -5.76 14.44 14.52
N ALA A 37 -5.01 13.67 13.74
CA ALA A 37 -3.73 13.08 14.15
C ALA A 37 -2.56 14.08 14.14
N GLY A 38 -2.77 15.33 13.72
CA GLY A 38 -1.71 16.35 13.66
C GLY A 38 -0.66 16.11 12.57
N ILE A 39 -0.98 15.29 11.56
CA ILE A 39 -0.05 14.97 10.47
C ILE A 39 -0.04 16.15 9.49
N ALA A 40 1.06 16.89 9.46
CA ALA A 40 1.23 18.05 8.56
C ALA A 40 1.46 17.66 7.10
N LYS A 41 1.96 16.44 6.85
CA LYS A 41 2.25 15.96 5.49
C LYS A 41 0.94 15.60 4.76
N PRO A 42 0.86 15.84 3.44
CA PRO A 42 -0.28 15.39 2.66
C PRO A 42 -0.35 13.85 2.67
N ALA A 43 -1.47 13.32 3.12
CA ALA A 43 -1.72 11.88 3.17
C ALA A 43 -3.12 11.56 2.63
N THR A 44 -3.21 10.48 1.86
CA THR A 44 -4.45 9.92 1.33
C THR A 44 -4.56 8.44 1.69
N VAL A 45 -5.70 7.80 1.40
CA VAL A 45 -5.83 6.35 1.58
C VAL A 45 -4.76 5.57 0.79
N HIS A 46 -4.28 6.11 -0.33
CA HIS A 46 -3.20 5.49 -1.10
C HIS A 46 -1.85 5.56 -0.38
N SER A 47 -1.63 6.57 0.48
CA SER A 47 -0.46 6.64 1.34
C SER A 47 -0.37 5.45 2.29
N LEU A 48 -1.49 4.92 2.78
CA LEU A 48 -1.50 3.70 3.61
C LEU A 48 -0.98 2.48 2.84
N ARG A 49 -1.33 2.36 1.56
CA ARG A 49 -0.82 1.29 0.68
C ARG A 49 0.69 1.41 0.48
N HIS A 50 1.19 2.64 0.32
CA HIS A 50 2.63 2.88 0.25
C HIS A 50 3.33 2.52 1.57
N SER A 51 2.80 2.96 2.71
CA SER A 51 3.35 2.63 4.03
C SER A 51 3.41 1.13 4.27
N PHE A 52 2.37 0.39 3.89
CA PHE A 52 2.37 -1.07 3.96
C PHE A 52 3.53 -1.69 3.16
N ALA A 53 3.71 -1.29 1.90
CA ALA A 53 4.78 -1.80 1.06
C ALA A 53 6.18 -1.46 1.61
N THR A 54 6.37 -0.20 2.02
CA THR A 54 7.60 0.30 2.63
C THR A 54 7.95 -0.51 3.88
N HIS A 55 7.02 -0.69 4.82
CA HIS A 55 7.29 -1.41 6.06
C HIS A 55 7.57 -2.90 5.85
N LEU A 56 6.94 -3.55 4.86
CA LEU A 56 7.28 -4.93 4.51
C LEU A 56 8.72 -5.04 4.00
N LEU A 57 9.15 -4.13 3.12
CA LEU A 57 10.52 -4.11 2.63
C LEU A 57 11.53 -3.77 3.73
N GLU A 58 11.22 -2.82 4.62
CA GLU A 58 12.04 -2.52 5.81
C GLU A 58 12.21 -3.74 6.72
N ALA A 59 11.18 -4.57 6.83
CA ALA A 59 11.21 -5.83 7.57
C ALA A 59 11.93 -6.98 6.82
N GLY A 60 12.49 -6.72 5.64
CA GLY A 60 13.24 -7.70 4.85
C GLY A 60 12.36 -8.68 4.06
N VAL A 61 11.07 -8.40 3.90
CA VAL A 61 10.18 -9.22 3.07
C VAL A 61 10.58 -9.10 1.61
N ASP A 62 10.62 -10.23 0.91
CA ASP A 62 11.00 -10.26 -0.51
C ASP A 62 10.05 -9.43 -1.39
N ILE A 63 10.62 -8.76 -2.39
CA ILE A 63 9.87 -7.86 -3.27
C ILE A 63 8.81 -8.58 -4.10
N ARG A 64 8.98 -9.87 -4.42
CA ARG A 64 7.93 -10.65 -5.10
C ARG A 64 6.76 -10.90 -4.17
N THR A 65 7.02 -11.21 -2.91
CA THR A 65 5.97 -11.35 -1.90
C THR A 65 5.21 -10.04 -1.71
N VAL A 66 5.91 -8.90 -1.66
CA VAL A 66 5.26 -7.57 -1.59
C VAL A 66 4.43 -7.32 -2.86
N GLN A 67 4.91 -7.68 -4.05
CA GLN A 67 4.16 -7.57 -5.30
C GLN A 67 2.83 -8.34 -5.25
N GLU A 68 2.87 -9.59 -4.77
CA GLU A 68 1.71 -10.47 -4.65
C GLU A 68 0.69 -9.90 -3.65
N LEU A 69 1.13 -9.48 -2.46
CA LEU A 69 0.26 -8.90 -1.44
C LEU A 69 -0.41 -7.60 -1.90
N LEU A 70 0.27 -6.82 -2.74
CA LEU A 70 -0.31 -5.62 -3.35
C LEU A 70 -1.19 -5.94 -4.57
N GLY A 71 -1.12 -7.14 -5.13
CA GLY A 71 -1.84 -7.52 -6.35
C GLY A 71 -1.33 -6.79 -7.59
N HIS A 72 -0.03 -6.46 -7.64
CA HIS A 72 0.57 -5.82 -8.81
C HIS A 72 0.85 -6.84 -9.91
N GLN A 73 0.30 -6.58 -11.10
CA GLN A 73 0.53 -7.43 -12.28
C GLN A 73 1.96 -7.34 -12.80
N ASN A 74 2.62 -6.19 -12.61
CA ASN A 74 3.98 -5.95 -13.07
C ASN A 74 4.88 -5.58 -11.89
N LEU A 75 6.01 -6.27 -11.76
CA LEU A 75 7.03 -5.99 -10.74
C LEU A 75 7.51 -4.54 -10.79
N LYS A 76 7.56 -3.92 -11.97
CA LYS A 76 7.96 -2.52 -12.16
C LYS A 76 7.14 -1.55 -11.29
N THR A 77 5.86 -1.85 -11.03
CA THR A 77 5.01 -1.05 -10.14
C THR A 77 5.42 -1.21 -8.66
N THR A 78 5.93 -2.37 -8.26
CA THR A 78 6.45 -2.62 -6.91
C THR A 78 7.86 -2.06 -6.73
N MET A 79 8.66 -2.00 -7.81
CA MET A 79 10.02 -1.46 -7.76
C MET A 79 10.09 0.00 -7.33
N ILE A 80 8.99 0.76 -7.37
CA ILE A 80 8.98 2.13 -6.84
C ILE A 80 9.35 2.19 -5.35
N TYR A 81 9.24 1.07 -4.60
CA TYR A 81 9.57 1.00 -3.18
C TYR A 81 11.00 0.53 -2.89
N THR A 82 11.79 0.13 -3.90
CA THR A 82 13.16 -0.38 -3.66
C THR A 82 14.13 0.68 -3.16
N HIS A 83 13.84 1.96 -3.39
CA HIS A 83 14.63 3.07 -2.82
C HIS A 83 14.72 3.01 -1.28
N VAL A 84 13.81 2.29 -0.63
CA VAL A 84 13.85 2.05 0.82
C VAL A 84 14.91 1.00 1.19
N MET A 85 15.18 0.03 0.30
CA MET A 85 16.12 -1.07 0.52
C MET A 85 17.59 -0.66 0.35
N GLU A 86 17.89 0.39 -0.42
CA GLU A 86 19.27 0.90 -0.60
C GLU A 86 19.98 1.22 0.72
N LYS A 87 19.23 1.42 1.82
CA LYS A 87 19.79 1.66 3.15
C LYS A 87 20.35 0.42 3.86
N ASN A 88 20.09 -0.80 3.38
CA ASN A 88 20.44 -2.06 4.07
C ASN A 88 21.59 -2.87 3.43
N THR A 89 22.34 -2.28 2.48
CA THR A 89 23.46 -2.96 1.81
C THR A 89 24.65 -3.26 2.71
N ASP A 90 24.73 -2.64 3.90
CA ASP A 90 25.79 -2.92 4.90
C ASP A 90 25.82 -4.39 5.37
N THR A 91 24.74 -5.15 5.16
CA THR A 91 24.68 -6.58 5.51
C THR A 91 25.19 -7.52 4.41
N LEU A 92 25.38 -7.02 3.18
CA LEU A 92 25.82 -7.82 2.04
C LEU A 92 27.35 -7.91 2.01
N ARG A 93 27.90 -8.91 2.72
CA ARG A 93 29.30 -9.32 2.52
C ARG A 93 29.48 -10.03 1.19
N SER A 94 30.53 -9.66 0.46
CA SER A 94 30.89 -10.35 -0.78
C SER A 94 31.15 -11.83 -0.49
N PRO A 95 30.70 -12.76 -1.36
CA PRO A 95 31.12 -14.15 -1.26
C PRO A 95 32.65 -14.32 -1.27
N LEU A 96 33.35 -13.42 -1.96
CA LEU A 96 34.81 -13.40 -2.02
C LEU A 96 35.44 -13.03 -0.66
N ASP A 97 34.83 -12.09 0.07
CA ASP A 97 35.28 -11.71 1.42
C ASP A 97 35.11 -12.85 2.43
N ARG A 98 34.16 -13.78 2.19
CA ARG A 98 33.98 -14.98 3.02
C ARG A 98 35.07 -16.01 2.77
N LEU A 99 35.54 -16.13 1.53
CA LEU A 99 36.60 -17.06 1.13
C LEU A 99 38.00 -16.60 1.57
N MET A 100 38.20 -15.29 1.74
CA MET A 100 39.49 -14.72 2.17
C MET A 100 39.68 -14.68 3.70
N ALA A 101 38.66 -15.06 4.47
CA ALA A 101 38.69 -15.08 5.94
C ALA A 101 38.97 -16.48 6.54
N GLU A 102 39.18 -17.49 5.68
CA GLU A 102 39.66 -18.84 6.02
C GLU A 102 41.18 -18.95 5.77
#